data_AF-A0A7S3B9I2-F1
#
_entry.id   AF-A0A7S3B9I2-F1
#
_cell.length_a   1.000
_cell.length_b   1.000
_cell.length_c   1.000
_cell.angle_alpha   90.00
_cell.angle_beta   90.00
_cell.angle_gamma   90.00
#
_symmetry.space_group_name_H-M   'P 1'
#
loop_
_entity.id
_entity.type
_entity.pdbx_description
1 polymer ?
#
loop_
_entity_poly.entity_id
_entity_poly.type
_entity_poly.pdbx_seq_one_letter_code
_entity_poly.pdbx_strand_id
1 'polypeptide(L)'
;KGEDKGDEEDAAAVAELKAAEEDAEALEQAVFKAKLERLGALRTAGASATRYNALADALRDEQGQTPSLDLLLEVLAFQQQTKPPEDMAEEKVADWRAAQLGMAADAIKAPSGPIDESAVAQFFGMSHNAEDASKEEKELAEKMAEQRTALRSSLLAKAGSLSECLPDKLFTVGTDKAIGTADVSTEEDESIKMVAFKKINQDVLAFDDAVSELKKWVDSGDVLKDDAEKDALALTLMRHELARSRPGAALSIVRSRLAAHEPGAKGAKELAQECIKLYRALGLECWAANMEDSLFARFPVVKLPL
;
A
#
# COMPACT_ATOMS: atom_id res chain seq x y z
N LYS A 1 29.39 56.92 -36.48
CA LYS A 1 28.35 56.72 -35.45
C LYS A 1 27.14 56.12 -36.17
N GLY A 2 27.11 54.80 -36.30
CA GLY A 2 25.91 54.05 -36.70
C GLY A 2 25.43 53.33 -35.45
N GLU A 3 24.19 53.58 -35.06
CA GLU A 3 23.58 53.02 -33.86
C GLU A 3 23.26 51.55 -34.06
N ASP A 4 23.78 50.77 -33.12
CA ASP A 4 23.47 49.37 -32.85
C ASP A 4 22.09 49.30 -32.20
N LYS A 5 21.05 49.12 -33.01
CA LYS A 5 19.62 49.07 -32.60
C LYS A 5 18.96 47.73 -32.96
N GLY A 6 19.74 46.75 -33.41
CA GLY A 6 19.24 45.44 -33.84
C GLY A 6 18.98 44.46 -32.68
N ASP A 7 19.67 44.62 -31.55
CA ASP A 7 19.68 43.59 -30.50
C ASP A 7 18.53 43.68 -29.48
N GLU A 8 17.79 44.80 -29.40
CA GLU A 8 16.68 44.96 -28.43
C GLU A 8 15.33 44.41 -28.93
N GLU A 9 15.08 44.39 -30.24
CA GLU A 9 13.80 43.93 -30.82
C GLU A 9 13.68 42.39 -30.77
N ASP A 10 14.79 41.68 -30.95
CA ASP A 10 14.84 40.22 -30.84
C ASP A 10 14.69 39.72 -29.38
N ALA A 11 15.12 40.51 -28.39
CA ALA A 11 15.00 40.15 -26.97
C ALA A 11 13.54 40.16 -26.48
N ALA A 12 12.73 41.12 -26.95
CA ALA A 12 11.32 41.22 -26.58
C ALA A 12 10.49 40.08 -27.18
N ALA A 13 10.73 39.73 -28.45
CA ALA A 13 10.04 38.62 -29.11
C ALA A 13 10.39 37.25 -28.47
N VAL A 14 11.65 37.05 -28.07
CA VAL A 14 12.08 35.83 -27.36
C VAL A 14 11.44 35.75 -25.96
N ALA A 15 11.27 36.87 -25.27
CA ALA A 15 10.60 36.91 -23.97
C ALA A 15 9.10 36.60 -24.08
N GLU A 16 8.41 37.11 -25.10
CA GLU A 16 6.99 36.84 -25.35
C GLU A 16 6.74 35.37 -25.71
N LEU A 17 7.63 34.75 -26.51
CA LEU A 17 7.54 33.32 -26.83
C LEU A 17 7.72 32.44 -25.59
N LYS A 18 8.67 32.78 -24.70
CA LYS A 18 8.85 32.04 -23.44
C LYS A 18 7.64 32.18 -22.53
N ALA A 19 7.09 33.39 -22.40
CA ALA A 19 5.89 33.60 -21.59
C ALA A 19 4.69 32.80 -22.13
N ALA A 20 4.52 32.73 -23.45
CA ALA A 20 3.46 31.93 -24.07
C ALA A 20 3.64 30.41 -23.85
N GLU A 21 4.88 29.92 -23.86
CA GLU A 21 5.21 28.52 -23.55
C GLU A 21 4.94 28.21 -22.08
N GLU A 22 5.38 29.08 -21.16
CA GLU A 22 5.11 28.96 -19.72
C GLU A 22 3.60 28.99 -19.41
N ASP A 23 2.84 29.88 -20.05
CA ASP A 23 1.38 29.97 -19.90
C ASP A 23 0.68 28.70 -20.43
N ALA A 24 1.17 28.13 -21.54
CA ALA A 24 0.64 26.89 -22.10
C ALA A 24 0.90 25.69 -21.18
N GLU A 25 2.13 25.54 -20.67
CA GLU A 25 2.47 24.50 -19.69
C GLU A 25 1.65 24.64 -18.40
N ALA A 26 1.47 25.87 -17.90
CA ALA A 26 0.65 26.14 -16.73
C ALA A 26 -0.82 25.74 -16.95
N LEU A 27 -1.37 26.01 -18.14
CA LEU A 27 -2.71 25.59 -18.51
C LEU A 27 -2.85 24.07 -18.57
N GLU A 28 -1.90 23.38 -19.19
CA GLU A 28 -1.88 21.92 -19.26
C GLU A 28 -1.82 21.28 -17.87
N GLN A 29 -0.95 21.79 -16.99
CA GLN A 29 -0.87 21.34 -15.60
C GLN A 29 -2.18 21.59 -14.83
N ALA A 30 -2.81 22.76 -15.02
CA ALA A 30 -4.09 23.08 -14.38
C ALA A 30 -5.21 22.15 -14.85
N VAL A 31 -5.29 21.87 -16.15
CA VAL A 31 -6.27 20.94 -16.73
C VAL A 31 -6.02 19.51 -16.21
N PHE A 32 -4.77 19.06 -16.18
CA PHE A 32 -4.41 17.76 -15.65
C PHE A 32 -4.84 17.61 -14.18
N LYS A 33 -4.51 18.60 -13.34
CA LYS A 33 -4.90 18.62 -11.93
C LYS A 33 -6.42 18.58 -11.75
N ALA A 34 -7.17 19.35 -12.54
CA ALA A 34 -8.63 19.32 -12.49
C ALA A 34 -9.22 17.95 -12.89
N LYS A 35 -8.62 17.26 -13.88
CA LYS A 35 -9.01 15.90 -14.25
C LYS A 35 -8.67 14.89 -13.14
N LEU A 36 -7.53 15.03 -12.49
CA LEU A 36 -7.13 14.21 -11.34
C LEU A 36 -8.10 14.40 -10.15
N GLU A 37 -8.45 15.64 -9.83
CA GLU A 37 -9.45 15.96 -8.80
C GLU A 37 -10.82 15.34 -9.14
N ARG A 38 -11.22 15.41 -10.42
CA ARG A 38 -12.45 14.76 -10.89
C ARG A 38 -12.39 13.25 -10.71
N LEU A 39 -11.24 12.63 -10.93
CA LEU A 39 -11.03 11.20 -10.79
C LEU A 39 -11.12 10.77 -9.32
N GLY A 40 -10.54 11.53 -8.39
CA GLY A 40 -10.74 11.36 -6.94
C GLY A 40 -12.21 11.54 -6.50
N ALA A 41 -12.93 12.48 -7.12
CA ALA A 41 -14.36 12.64 -6.89
C ALA A 41 -15.18 11.43 -7.39
N LEU A 42 -14.78 10.79 -8.49
CA LEU A 42 -15.43 9.57 -8.97
C LEU A 42 -15.23 8.39 -8.03
N ARG A 43 -14.01 8.23 -7.48
CA ARG A 43 -13.72 7.20 -6.46
C ARG A 43 -14.59 7.38 -5.22
N THR A 44 -14.61 8.58 -4.65
CA THR A 44 -15.35 8.87 -3.41
C THR A 44 -16.87 8.83 -3.58
N ALA A 45 -17.39 9.17 -4.77
CA ALA A 45 -18.81 9.08 -5.09
C ALA A 45 -19.30 7.64 -5.35
N GLY A 46 -18.40 6.65 -5.38
CA GLY A 46 -18.75 5.26 -5.70
C GLY A 46 -19.26 5.11 -7.14
N ALA A 47 -18.73 5.91 -8.07
CA ALA A 47 -19.06 5.77 -9.48
C ALA A 47 -18.67 4.38 -10.01
N SER A 48 -19.31 3.94 -11.10
CA SER A 48 -18.97 2.65 -11.73
C SER A 48 -17.47 2.57 -12.06
N ALA A 49 -16.83 1.43 -11.77
CA ALA A 49 -15.42 1.20 -12.06
C ALA A 49 -15.07 1.46 -13.54
N THR A 50 -15.98 1.15 -14.47
CA THR A 50 -15.83 1.44 -15.91
C THR A 50 -15.59 2.92 -16.20
N ARG A 51 -16.34 3.81 -15.55
CA ARG A 51 -16.22 5.26 -15.75
C ARG A 51 -14.94 5.82 -15.15
N TYR A 52 -14.54 5.29 -13.98
CA TYR A 52 -13.27 5.66 -13.36
C TYR A 52 -12.11 5.23 -14.25
N ASN A 53 -12.07 3.96 -14.65
CA ASN A 53 -11.00 3.40 -15.47
C ASN A 53 -10.88 4.12 -16.82
N ALA A 54 -12.00 4.43 -17.48
CA ALA A 54 -11.98 5.17 -18.74
C ALA A 54 -11.31 6.55 -18.62
N LEU A 55 -11.53 7.27 -17.50
CA LEU A 55 -10.86 8.55 -17.26
C LEU A 55 -9.39 8.36 -16.87
N ALA A 56 -9.09 7.35 -16.06
CA ALA A 56 -7.71 7.01 -15.67
C ALA A 56 -6.85 6.65 -16.89
N ASP A 57 -7.39 5.85 -17.80
CA ASP A 57 -6.70 5.41 -19.01
C ASP A 57 -6.52 6.59 -19.98
N ALA A 58 -7.54 7.44 -20.16
CA ALA A 58 -7.39 8.66 -20.95
C ALA A 58 -6.29 9.60 -20.40
N LEU A 59 -6.17 9.71 -19.07
CA LEU A 59 -5.10 10.50 -18.43
C LEU A 59 -3.72 9.87 -18.62
N ARG A 60 -3.62 8.54 -18.62
CA ARG A 60 -2.35 7.84 -18.93
C ARG A 60 -1.94 8.09 -20.37
N ASP A 61 -2.88 7.99 -21.30
CA ASP A 61 -2.64 8.22 -22.72
C ASP A 61 -2.18 9.66 -23.00
N GLU A 62 -2.75 10.64 -22.29
CA GLU A 62 -2.34 12.05 -22.37
C GLU A 62 -0.91 12.30 -21.87
N GLN A 63 -0.44 11.59 -20.84
CA GLN A 63 0.91 11.74 -20.28
C GLN A 63 1.99 10.93 -21.01
N GLY A 64 1.60 10.02 -21.89
CA GLY A 64 2.53 9.21 -22.67
C GLY A 64 3.19 8.10 -21.87
N GLN A 65 4.52 7.97 -22.00
CA GLN A 65 5.26 6.77 -21.53
C GLN A 65 5.45 6.70 -20.00
N THR A 66 5.41 7.84 -19.31
CA THR A 66 5.62 7.93 -17.86
C THR A 66 4.43 8.64 -17.23
N PRO A 67 3.43 7.87 -16.75
CA PRO A 67 2.33 8.44 -15.98
C PRO A 67 2.86 9.19 -14.75
N SER A 68 2.23 10.29 -14.39
CA SER A 68 2.62 11.05 -13.20
C SER A 68 2.39 10.24 -11.92
N LEU A 69 3.21 10.52 -10.92
CA LEU A 69 3.11 9.88 -9.61
C LEU A 69 1.71 10.05 -9.01
N ASP A 70 1.14 11.25 -9.10
CA ASP A 70 -0.19 11.58 -8.56
C ASP A 70 -1.30 10.70 -9.17
N LEU A 71 -1.22 10.46 -10.48
CA LEU A 71 -2.18 9.59 -11.18
C LEU A 71 -2.07 8.15 -10.68
N LEU A 72 -0.86 7.62 -10.54
CA LEU A 72 -0.64 6.26 -10.08
C LEU A 72 -1.05 6.07 -8.62
N LEU A 73 -0.81 7.07 -7.76
CA LEU A 73 -1.25 7.06 -6.36
C LEU A 73 -2.77 7.10 -6.23
N GLU A 74 -3.45 7.90 -7.04
CA GLU A 74 -4.91 7.93 -7.03
C GLU A 74 -5.50 6.61 -7.58
N VAL A 75 -4.89 5.99 -8.60
CA VAL A 75 -5.27 4.64 -9.05
C VAL A 75 -5.07 3.60 -7.95
N LEU A 76 -3.94 3.64 -7.23
CA LEU A 76 -3.70 2.76 -6.09
C LEU A 76 -4.78 2.93 -5.01
N ALA A 77 -5.10 4.19 -4.65
CA ALA A 77 -6.14 4.51 -3.69
C ALA A 77 -7.52 4.01 -4.13
N PHE A 78 -7.82 4.05 -5.43
CA PHE A 78 -9.03 3.43 -5.98
C PHE A 78 -9.00 1.93 -5.79
N GLN A 79 -7.93 1.22 -6.20
CA GLN A 79 -7.86 -0.23 -6.06
C GLN A 79 -7.96 -0.72 -4.60
N GLN A 80 -7.49 0.06 -3.63
CA GLN A 80 -7.70 -0.23 -2.21
C GLN A 80 -9.19 -0.23 -1.83
N GLN A 81 -10.00 0.63 -2.45
CA GLN A 81 -11.42 0.81 -2.13
C GLN A 81 -12.36 0.00 -3.04
N THR A 82 -11.91 -0.43 -4.22
CA THR A 82 -12.72 -1.12 -5.23
C THR A 82 -13.22 -2.46 -4.72
N LYS A 83 -14.54 -2.63 -4.61
CA LYS A 83 -15.13 -3.92 -4.25
C LYS A 83 -14.86 -4.97 -5.34
N PRO A 84 -14.66 -6.26 -4.97
CA PRO A 84 -14.59 -7.32 -5.96
C PRO A 84 -15.89 -7.40 -6.78
N PRO A 85 -15.85 -7.93 -8.01
CA PRO A 85 -17.06 -8.22 -8.79
C PRO A 85 -18.06 -9.07 -7.99
N GLU A 86 -19.36 -8.77 -8.10
CA GLU A 86 -20.41 -9.45 -7.30
C GLU A 86 -20.54 -10.96 -7.63
N ASP A 87 -20.13 -11.35 -8.82
CA ASP A 87 -20.12 -12.73 -9.31
C ASP A 87 -18.82 -13.49 -8.99
N MET A 88 -17.87 -12.85 -8.31
CA MET A 88 -16.60 -13.46 -7.92
C MET A 88 -16.78 -14.44 -6.77
N ALA A 89 -16.26 -15.66 -6.93
CA ALA A 89 -16.18 -16.63 -5.85
C ALA A 89 -15.35 -16.07 -4.68
N GLU A 90 -15.83 -16.25 -3.44
CA GLU A 90 -15.19 -15.72 -2.21
C GLU A 90 -13.72 -16.11 -2.09
N GLU A 91 -13.38 -17.35 -2.44
CA GLU A 91 -12.02 -17.89 -2.45
C GLU A 91 -11.07 -17.20 -3.46
N LYS A 92 -11.61 -16.48 -4.45
CA LYS A 92 -10.83 -15.74 -5.47
C LYS A 92 -10.73 -14.24 -5.19
N VAL A 93 -11.45 -13.73 -4.18
CA VAL A 93 -11.48 -12.30 -3.86
C VAL A 93 -10.10 -11.80 -3.45
N ALA A 94 -9.38 -12.55 -2.61
CA ALA A 94 -8.03 -12.20 -2.17
C ALA A 94 -7.04 -12.18 -3.34
N ASP A 95 -7.03 -13.22 -4.17
CA ASP A 95 -6.18 -13.30 -5.37
C ASP A 95 -6.46 -12.14 -6.33
N TRP A 96 -7.73 -11.78 -6.54
CA TRP A 96 -8.10 -10.64 -7.36
C TRP A 96 -7.59 -9.31 -6.77
N ARG A 97 -7.75 -9.11 -5.46
CA ARG A 97 -7.25 -7.91 -4.76
C ARG A 97 -5.73 -7.79 -4.88
N ALA A 98 -5.01 -8.88 -4.63
CA ALA A 98 -3.57 -8.93 -4.75
C ALA A 98 -3.10 -8.63 -6.18
N ALA A 99 -3.83 -9.12 -7.19
CA ALA A 99 -3.53 -8.78 -8.58
C ALA A 99 -3.73 -7.28 -8.87
N GLN A 100 -4.85 -6.68 -8.46
CA GLN A 100 -5.12 -5.26 -8.72
C GLN A 100 -4.13 -4.33 -8.00
N LEU A 101 -3.88 -4.58 -6.71
CA LEU A 101 -2.94 -3.78 -5.92
C LEU A 101 -1.48 -4.04 -6.32
N GLY A 102 -1.14 -5.28 -6.68
CA GLY A 102 0.16 -5.63 -7.24
C GLY A 102 0.44 -4.87 -8.53
N MET A 103 -0.50 -4.87 -9.48
CA MET A 103 -0.36 -4.12 -10.73
C MET A 103 -0.22 -2.61 -10.51
N ALA A 104 -1.01 -2.02 -9.61
CA ALA A 104 -0.94 -0.60 -9.30
C ALA A 104 0.39 -0.23 -8.62
N ALA A 105 0.86 -1.05 -7.68
CA ALA A 105 2.14 -0.83 -7.00
C ALA A 105 3.33 -1.03 -7.94
N ASP A 106 3.29 -2.05 -8.81
CA ASP A 106 4.35 -2.33 -9.77
C ASP A 106 4.45 -1.23 -10.85
N ALA A 107 3.34 -0.59 -11.22
CA ALA A 107 3.36 0.55 -12.13
C ALA A 107 4.13 1.76 -11.58
N ILE A 108 4.11 1.99 -10.26
CA ILE A 108 4.87 3.06 -9.60
C ILE A 108 6.38 2.82 -9.69
N LYS A 109 6.77 1.54 -9.63
CA LYS A 109 8.17 1.06 -9.60
C LYS A 109 8.69 0.60 -10.95
N ALA A 110 7.89 0.72 -12.01
CA ALA A 110 8.29 0.27 -13.33
C ALA A 110 9.60 0.98 -13.76
N PRO A 111 10.46 0.36 -14.59
CA PRO A 111 11.69 1.01 -15.07
C PRO A 111 11.46 2.35 -15.79
N SER A 112 10.28 2.54 -16.37
CA SER A 112 9.82 3.80 -16.99
C SER A 112 8.81 4.56 -16.11
N GLY A 113 8.70 4.17 -14.84
CA GLY A 113 7.78 4.74 -13.85
C GLY A 113 8.32 6.04 -13.25
N PRO A 114 7.50 6.73 -12.46
CA PRO A 114 7.84 8.05 -11.91
C PRO A 114 8.85 8.01 -10.74
N ILE A 115 9.20 6.82 -10.24
CA ILE A 115 10.14 6.67 -9.12
C ILE A 115 11.36 5.85 -9.55
N ASP A 116 12.54 6.46 -9.47
CA ASP A 116 13.81 5.75 -9.52
C ASP A 116 14.23 5.36 -8.10
N GLU A 117 14.07 4.08 -7.76
CA GLU A 117 14.45 3.54 -6.45
C GLU A 117 15.91 3.78 -6.10
N SER A 118 16.81 3.72 -7.09
CA SER A 118 18.24 3.90 -6.84
C SER A 118 18.53 5.34 -6.47
N ALA A 119 17.89 6.30 -7.16
CA ALA A 119 18.01 7.72 -6.85
C ALA A 119 17.47 8.04 -5.46
N VAL A 120 16.30 7.52 -5.08
CA VAL A 120 15.73 7.73 -3.74
C VAL A 120 16.62 7.11 -2.66
N ALA A 121 17.09 5.89 -2.87
CA ALA A 121 17.98 5.21 -1.92
C ALA A 121 19.31 5.97 -1.75
N GLN A 122 19.90 6.45 -2.85
CA GLN A 122 21.12 7.24 -2.82
C GLN A 122 20.92 8.57 -2.08
N PHE A 123 19.81 9.27 -2.33
CA PHE A 123 19.49 10.54 -1.69
C PHE A 123 19.41 10.40 -0.16
N PHE A 124 18.68 9.40 0.34
CA PHE A 124 18.53 9.19 1.79
C PHE A 124 19.72 8.46 2.44
N GLY A 125 20.63 7.88 1.65
CA GLY A 125 21.89 7.31 2.13
C GLY A 125 23.02 8.34 2.30
N MET A 126 22.88 9.53 1.72
CA MET A 126 23.84 10.63 1.85
C MET A 126 23.50 11.52 3.06
N SER A 127 24.52 11.95 3.82
CA SER A 127 24.33 12.92 4.90
C SER A 127 24.06 14.30 4.32
N HIS A 128 22.82 14.77 4.37
CA HIS A 128 22.44 16.14 3.98
C HIS A 128 22.40 17.06 5.21
N ASN A 129 23.16 18.16 5.19
CA ASN A 129 23.04 19.22 6.19
C ASN A 129 21.84 20.12 5.83
N ALA A 130 20.70 19.87 6.46
CA ALA A 130 19.46 20.57 6.16
C ALA A 130 19.46 22.06 6.56
N GLU A 131 20.34 22.47 7.48
CA GLU A 131 20.34 23.83 8.05
C GLU A 131 20.85 24.90 7.06
N ASP A 132 21.76 24.54 6.15
CA ASP A 132 22.33 25.44 5.14
C ASP A 132 21.81 25.17 3.72
N ALA A 133 20.76 24.35 3.59
CA ALA A 133 20.27 23.92 2.29
C ALA A 133 19.64 25.08 1.49
N SER A 134 20.02 25.18 0.22
CA SER A 134 19.43 26.12 -0.74
C SER A 134 17.94 25.84 -0.98
N LYS A 135 17.23 26.77 -1.63
CA LYS A 135 15.82 26.58 -1.99
C LYS A 135 15.62 25.35 -2.88
N GLU A 136 16.49 25.18 -3.87
CA GLU A 136 16.46 24.05 -4.81
C GLU A 136 16.72 22.71 -4.12
N GLU A 137 17.64 22.67 -3.16
CA GLU A 137 17.91 21.46 -2.37
C GLU A 137 16.73 21.07 -1.48
N LYS A 138 16.00 22.05 -0.94
CA LYS A 138 14.78 21.81 -0.16
C LYS A 138 13.65 21.26 -1.04
N GLU A 139 13.43 21.83 -2.22
CA GLU A 139 12.44 21.34 -3.19
C GLU A 139 12.76 19.92 -3.66
N LEU A 140 14.05 19.62 -3.93
CA LEU A 140 14.48 18.26 -4.26
C LEU A 140 14.26 17.29 -3.09
N ALA A 141 14.58 17.70 -1.86
CA ALA A 141 14.36 16.88 -0.67
C ALA A 141 12.88 16.57 -0.44
N GLU A 142 11.99 17.55 -0.66
CA GLU A 142 10.54 17.37 -0.58
C GLU A 142 10.07 16.36 -1.64
N LYS A 143 10.47 16.54 -2.90
CA LYS A 143 10.15 15.61 -3.99
C LYS A 143 10.63 14.17 -3.71
N MET A 144 11.86 14.00 -3.23
CA MET A 144 12.39 12.68 -2.87
C MET A 144 11.65 12.07 -1.66
N ALA A 145 11.22 12.89 -0.70
CA ALA A 145 10.43 12.43 0.44
C ALA A 145 9.01 12.00 0.02
N GLU A 146 8.38 12.70 -0.92
CA GLU A 146 7.11 12.32 -1.52
C GLU A 146 7.23 10.99 -2.26
N GLN A 147 8.24 10.84 -3.13
CA GLN A 147 8.51 9.57 -3.83
C GLN A 147 8.74 8.43 -2.84
N ARG A 148 9.54 8.64 -1.79
CA ARG A 148 9.78 7.62 -0.75
C ARG A 148 8.49 7.24 -0.02
N THR A 149 7.62 8.21 0.26
CA THR A 149 6.33 7.97 0.92
C THR A 149 5.40 7.16 0.01
N ALA A 150 5.30 7.55 -1.26
CA ALA A 150 4.54 6.83 -2.28
C ALA A 150 5.02 5.38 -2.46
N LEU A 151 6.33 5.18 -2.50
CA LEU A 151 6.95 3.85 -2.61
C LEU A 151 6.59 2.97 -1.41
N ARG A 152 6.66 3.51 -0.19
CA ARG A 152 6.29 2.76 1.03
C ARG A 152 4.83 2.37 1.03
N SER A 153 3.94 3.31 0.72
CA SER A 153 2.49 3.08 0.74
C SER A 153 2.09 2.02 -0.30
N SER A 154 2.68 2.08 -1.51
CA SER A 154 2.45 1.08 -2.56
C SER A 154 2.99 -0.30 -2.22
N LEU A 155 4.21 -0.40 -1.69
CA LEU A 155 4.78 -1.67 -1.22
C LEU A 155 3.97 -2.28 -0.07
N LEU A 156 3.52 -1.44 0.87
CA LEU A 156 2.68 -1.87 1.98
C LEU A 156 1.32 -2.38 1.48
N ALA A 157 0.69 -1.69 0.54
CA ALA A 157 -0.57 -2.14 -0.07
C ALA A 157 -0.40 -3.48 -0.79
N LYS A 158 0.68 -3.66 -1.55
CA LYS A 158 1.01 -4.92 -2.24
C LYS A 158 1.23 -6.05 -1.24
N ALA A 159 2.12 -5.88 -0.26
CA ALA A 159 2.41 -6.89 0.75
C ALA A 159 1.17 -7.23 1.59
N GLY A 160 0.40 -6.22 2.00
CA GLY A 160 -0.85 -6.38 2.73
C GLY A 160 -1.85 -7.24 1.95
N SER A 161 -2.06 -6.95 0.66
CA SER A 161 -2.97 -7.72 -0.19
C SER A 161 -2.50 -9.17 -0.40
N LEU A 162 -1.21 -9.42 -0.58
CA LEU A 162 -0.65 -10.77 -0.68
C LEU A 162 -0.82 -11.56 0.62
N SER A 163 -0.75 -10.88 1.77
CA SER A 163 -0.97 -11.52 3.07
C SER A 163 -2.39 -12.08 3.23
N GLU A 164 -3.37 -11.53 2.52
CA GLU A 164 -4.77 -11.98 2.53
C GLU A 164 -5.00 -13.22 1.64
N CYS A 165 -4.10 -13.50 0.68
CA CYS A 165 -4.14 -14.72 -0.13
C CYS A 165 -3.75 -15.97 0.68
N LEU A 166 -3.12 -15.79 1.84
CA LEU A 166 -2.68 -16.90 2.67
C LEU A 166 -3.85 -17.49 3.45
N PRO A 167 -4.08 -18.81 3.39
CA PRO A 167 -5.16 -19.43 4.14
C PRO A 167 -4.93 -19.34 5.65
N ASP A 168 -5.98 -19.02 6.41
CA ASP A 168 -5.96 -18.95 7.88
C ASP A 168 -5.38 -20.23 8.55
N LYS A 169 -5.54 -21.37 7.88
CA LYS A 169 -5.04 -22.68 8.34
C LYS A 169 -3.52 -22.77 8.39
N LEU A 170 -2.78 -21.91 7.68
CA LEU A 170 -1.32 -21.82 7.84
C LEU A 170 -0.92 -21.29 9.22
N PHE A 171 -1.84 -20.64 9.94
CA PHE A 171 -1.56 -19.93 11.18
C PHE A 171 -1.96 -20.70 12.43
N THR A 172 -2.50 -21.92 12.32
CA THR A 172 -2.79 -22.78 13.47
C THR A 172 -1.50 -23.43 13.96
N VAL A 173 -0.94 -22.89 15.04
CA VAL A 173 0.28 -23.36 15.69
C VAL A 173 -0.04 -24.66 16.43
N GLY A 174 0.66 -25.75 16.10
CA GLY A 174 0.79 -26.85 17.05
C GLY A 174 -0.42 -27.79 17.20
N THR A 175 -0.93 -28.29 16.08
CA THR A 175 -1.34 -29.70 16.09
C THR A 175 -0.53 -30.41 15.02
N ASP A 176 0.38 -31.29 15.43
CA ASP A 176 1.20 -32.20 14.59
C ASP A 176 0.35 -33.19 13.75
N LYS A 177 -0.89 -32.81 13.40
CA LYS A 177 -1.93 -33.67 12.86
C LYS A 177 -2.73 -33.05 11.70
N ALA A 178 -2.42 -31.82 11.28
CA ALA A 178 -3.23 -31.11 10.28
C ALA A 178 -2.79 -31.28 8.81
N ILE A 179 -1.61 -31.87 8.51
CA ILE A 179 -1.15 -32.10 7.12
C ILE A 179 -0.99 -33.59 6.75
N GLY A 180 -1.17 -34.54 7.67
CA GLY A 180 -1.02 -35.95 7.30
C GLY A 180 -1.57 -36.93 8.31
N THR A 181 -2.87 -37.24 8.22
CA THR A 181 -3.48 -38.57 8.52
C THR A 181 -4.96 -38.53 8.14
N ALA A 182 -5.29 -37.97 6.97
CA ALA A 182 -6.58 -38.22 6.34
C ALA A 182 -6.46 -39.53 5.57
N ASP A 183 -6.77 -40.63 6.26
CA ASP A 183 -6.87 -41.98 5.73
C ASP A 183 -8.12 -42.09 4.85
N VAL A 184 -8.06 -41.46 3.66
CA VAL A 184 -8.99 -41.66 2.55
C VAL A 184 -8.17 -41.57 1.27
N SER A 185 -7.79 -42.74 0.76
CA SER A 185 -6.97 -42.94 -0.43
C SER A 185 -7.85 -43.06 -1.67
N THR A 186 -7.97 -41.97 -2.39
CA THR A 186 -8.34 -41.93 -3.81
C THR A 186 -7.26 -41.12 -4.54
N GLU A 187 -6.68 -41.68 -5.62
CA GLU A 187 -5.55 -41.06 -6.36
C GLU A 187 -5.88 -39.64 -6.87
N GLU A 188 -7.16 -39.35 -7.13
CA GLU A 188 -7.65 -38.04 -7.53
C GLU A 188 -7.46 -36.97 -6.42
N ASP A 189 -7.59 -37.34 -5.14
CA ASP A 189 -7.41 -36.41 -4.01
C ASP A 189 -5.94 -36.03 -3.78
N GLU A 190 -4.98 -36.90 -4.11
CA GLU A 190 -3.55 -36.57 -3.98
C GLU A 190 -3.14 -35.51 -5.01
N SER A 191 -3.67 -35.59 -6.22
CA SER A 191 -3.41 -34.60 -7.27
C SER A 191 -3.90 -33.20 -6.89
N ILE A 192 -5.11 -33.10 -6.32
CA ILE A 192 -5.70 -31.82 -5.90
C ILE A 192 -4.91 -31.23 -4.73
N LYS A 193 -4.53 -32.05 -3.75
CA LYS A 193 -3.68 -31.62 -2.62
C LYS A 193 -2.33 -31.09 -3.09
N MET A 194 -1.70 -31.75 -4.07
CA MET A 194 -0.41 -31.31 -4.61
C MET A 194 -0.51 -29.94 -5.32
N VAL A 195 -1.57 -29.72 -6.10
CA VAL A 195 -1.81 -28.43 -6.77
C VAL A 195 -2.05 -27.32 -5.74
N ALA A 196 -2.89 -27.56 -4.74
CA ALA A 196 -3.15 -26.59 -3.67
C ALA A 196 -1.89 -26.25 -2.86
N PHE A 197 -1.10 -27.26 -2.50
CA PHE A 197 0.17 -27.06 -1.78
C PHE A 197 1.18 -26.25 -2.60
N LYS A 198 1.27 -26.51 -3.91
CA LYS A 198 2.13 -25.73 -4.81
C LYS A 198 1.70 -24.26 -4.89
N LYS A 199 0.39 -23.98 -5.01
CA LYS A 199 -0.14 -22.60 -4.99
C LYS A 199 0.22 -21.91 -3.67
N ILE A 200 -0.06 -22.55 -2.54
CA ILE A 200 0.23 -21.99 -1.21
C ILE A 200 1.72 -21.64 -1.07
N ASN A 201 2.63 -22.53 -1.48
CA ASN A 201 4.05 -22.23 -1.41
C ASN A 201 4.45 -21.06 -2.31
N GLN A 202 3.86 -20.95 -3.50
CA GLN A 202 4.10 -19.82 -4.39
C GLN A 202 3.61 -18.50 -3.76
N ASP A 203 2.42 -18.50 -3.15
CA ASP A 203 1.85 -17.34 -2.48
C ASP A 203 2.68 -16.93 -1.26
N VAL A 204 3.17 -17.89 -0.47
CA VAL A 204 4.09 -17.65 0.66
C VAL A 204 5.40 -17.03 0.20
N LEU A 205 6.00 -17.54 -0.90
CA LEU A 205 7.24 -16.97 -1.45
C LEU A 205 7.01 -15.55 -1.98
N ALA A 206 5.94 -15.32 -2.75
CA ALA A 206 5.61 -13.99 -3.26
C ALA A 206 5.37 -12.99 -2.12
N PHE A 207 4.73 -13.43 -1.03
CA PHE A 207 4.55 -12.61 0.16
C PHE A 207 5.87 -12.32 0.89
N ASP A 208 6.74 -13.32 1.05
CA ASP A 208 8.06 -13.15 1.67
C ASP A 208 8.94 -12.16 0.88
N ASP A 209 8.93 -12.25 -0.45
CA ASP A 209 9.62 -11.31 -1.34
C ASP A 209 9.07 -9.89 -1.18
N ALA A 210 7.74 -9.72 -1.17
CA ALA A 210 7.09 -8.42 -1.02
C ALA A 210 7.39 -7.78 0.35
N VAL A 211 7.40 -8.56 1.43
CA VAL A 211 7.75 -8.07 2.77
C VAL A 211 9.25 -7.75 2.88
N SER A 212 10.10 -8.56 2.25
CA SER A 212 11.54 -8.30 2.20
C SER A 212 11.85 -7.02 1.45
N GLU A 213 11.11 -6.73 0.39
CA GLU A 213 11.19 -5.48 -0.33
C GLU A 213 10.67 -4.29 0.49
N LEU A 214 9.50 -4.42 1.13
CA LEU A 214 8.93 -3.41 2.02
C LEU A 214 9.92 -3.03 3.15
N LYS A 215 10.58 -4.02 3.75
CA LYS A 215 11.56 -3.83 4.84
C LYS A 215 12.80 -3.04 4.43
N LYS A 216 13.12 -2.92 3.12
CA LYS A 216 14.20 -2.03 2.65
C LYS A 216 13.86 -0.54 2.85
N TRP A 217 12.56 -0.23 2.93
CA TRP A 217 12.06 1.13 2.94
C TRP A 217 11.40 1.52 4.28
N VAL A 218 10.93 0.54 5.04
CA VAL A 218 10.22 0.70 6.32
C VAL A 218 10.91 -0.10 7.41
N ASP A 219 11.84 0.53 8.12
CA ASP A 219 12.60 -0.09 9.21
C ASP A 219 11.80 -0.18 10.52
N SER A 220 10.89 0.78 10.73
CA SER A 220 9.96 0.82 11.87
C SER A 220 8.65 1.51 11.51
N GLY A 221 7.63 1.31 12.34
CA GLY A 221 6.33 1.96 12.17
C GLY A 221 6.37 3.49 12.37
N ASP A 222 7.41 4.03 13.03
CA ASP A 222 7.52 5.48 13.30
C ASP A 222 7.72 6.32 12.04
N VAL A 223 8.18 5.66 10.98
CA VAL A 223 8.47 6.27 9.69
C VAL A 223 7.19 6.53 8.87
N LEU A 224 6.11 5.83 9.20
CA LEU A 224 4.78 6.06 8.62
C LEU A 224 4.09 7.17 9.40
N LYS A 225 3.43 8.11 8.71
CA LYS A 225 2.76 9.24 9.37
C LYS A 225 1.35 8.88 9.83
N ASP A 226 0.64 8.09 9.04
CA ASP A 226 -0.76 7.72 9.30
C ASP A 226 -0.84 6.47 10.19
N ASP A 227 -1.75 6.51 11.18
CA ASP A 227 -2.00 5.38 12.05
C ASP A 227 -2.62 4.19 11.32
N ALA A 228 -3.41 4.45 10.26
CA ALA A 228 -3.96 3.36 9.45
C ALA A 228 -2.85 2.60 8.70
N GLU A 229 -1.84 3.29 8.18
CA GLU A 229 -0.68 2.66 7.55
C GLU A 229 0.16 1.89 8.56
N LYS A 230 0.34 2.42 9.78
CA LYS A 230 1.04 1.69 10.87
C LYS A 230 0.29 0.43 11.28
N ASP A 231 -1.04 0.47 11.32
CA ASP A 231 -1.88 -0.70 11.60
C ASP A 231 -1.75 -1.75 10.50
N ALA A 232 -1.85 -1.32 9.23
CA ALA A 232 -1.67 -2.18 8.07
C ALA A 232 -0.27 -2.82 8.06
N LEU A 233 0.78 -2.06 8.40
CA LEU A 233 2.14 -2.59 8.54
C LEU A 233 2.22 -3.65 9.64
N ALA A 234 1.66 -3.37 10.82
CA ALA A 234 1.68 -4.31 11.93
C ALA A 234 0.95 -5.62 11.59
N LEU A 235 -0.21 -5.55 10.93
CA LEU A 235 -0.97 -6.72 10.47
C LEU A 235 -0.21 -7.51 9.40
N THR A 236 0.42 -6.81 8.45
CA THR A 236 1.23 -7.42 7.39
C THR A 236 2.43 -8.16 7.99
N LEU A 237 3.18 -7.52 8.90
CA LEU A 237 4.34 -8.13 9.56
C LEU A 237 3.93 -9.27 10.52
N MET A 238 2.78 -9.16 11.19
CA MET A 238 2.22 -10.25 11.97
C MET A 238 2.00 -11.49 11.09
N ARG A 239 1.30 -11.34 9.97
CA ARG A 239 1.04 -12.45 9.03
C ARG A 239 2.34 -13.02 8.45
N HIS A 240 3.34 -12.18 8.19
CA HIS A 240 4.68 -12.61 7.76
C HIS A 240 5.35 -13.51 8.80
N GLU A 241 5.34 -13.12 10.07
CA GLU A 241 5.92 -13.94 11.14
C GLU A 241 5.13 -15.24 11.37
N LEU A 242 3.81 -15.23 11.17
CA LEU A 242 3.02 -16.46 11.23
C LEU A 242 3.32 -17.41 10.07
N ALA A 243 3.49 -16.91 8.85
CA ALA A 243 3.91 -17.71 7.70
C ALA A 243 5.29 -18.37 7.91
N ARG A 244 6.12 -17.79 8.78
CA ARG A 244 7.42 -18.32 9.22
C ARG A 244 7.35 -19.19 10.47
N SER A 245 6.15 -19.54 10.93
CA SER A 245 5.92 -20.32 12.16
C SER A 245 6.48 -19.66 13.42
N ARG A 246 6.46 -18.32 13.50
CA ARG A 246 6.93 -17.51 14.64
C ARG A 246 5.78 -16.76 15.32
N PRO A 247 4.80 -17.46 15.92
CA PRO A 247 3.61 -16.84 16.48
C PRO A 247 3.88 -15.92 17.68
N GLY A 248 4.94 -16.18 18.46
CA GLY A 248 5.36 -15.27 19.54
C GLY A 248 5.83 -13.91 19.02
N ALA A 249 6.53 -13.88 17.89
CA ALA A 249 6.95 -12.63 17.24
C ALA A 249 5.73 -11.89 16.67
N ALA A 250 4.83 -12.61 15.99
CA ALA A 250 3.57 -12.08 15.49
C ALA A 250 2.74 -11.42 16.61
N LEU A 251 2.57 -12.10 17.74
CA LEU A 251 1.87 -11.58 18.91
C LEU A 251 2.56 -10.33 19.49
N SER A 252 3.89 -10.31 19.52
CA SER A 252 4.65 -9.16 20.01
C SER A 252 4.43 -7.92 19.14
N ILE A 253 4.39 -8.08 17.82
CA ILE A 253 4.15 -6.99 16.87
C ILE A 253 2.76 -6.36 17.10
N VAL A 254 1.71 -7.18 17.11
CA VAL A 254 0.33 -6.70 17.27
C VAL A 254 0.12 -6.06 18.64
N ARG A 255 0.64 -6.65 19.72
CA ARG A 255 0.53 -6.08 21.07
C ARG A 255 1.25 -4.74 21.19
N SER A 256 2.44 -4.63 20.60
CA SER A 256 3.19 -3.37 20.58
C SER A 256 2.39 -2.28 19.88
N ARG A 257 1.85 -2.58 18.69
CA ARG A 257 1.03 -1.61 17.95
C ARG A 257 -0.25 -1.25 18.69
N LEU A 258 -0.95 -2.24 19.25
CA LEU A 258 -2.17 -2.02 20.02
C LEU A 258 -1.95 -1.16 21.27
N ALA A 259 -0.79 -1.27 21.92
CA ALA A 259 -0.44 -0.45 23.09
C ALA A 259 -0.25 1.04 22.74
N ALA A 260 0.06 1.35 21.47
CA ALA A 260 0.20 2.72 20.99
C ALA A 260 -1.15 3.39 20.65
N HIS A 261 -2.25 2.64 20.61
CA HIS A 261 -3.58 3.19 20.29
C HIS A 261 -4.22 3.88 21.49
N GLU A 262 -4.84 5.02 21.22
CA GLU A 262 -5.76 5.66 22.16
C GLU A 262 -7.06 4.83 22.32
N PRO A 263 -7.71 4.89 23.50
CA PRO A 263 -9.00 4.24 23.69
C PRO A 263 -10.04 4.72 22.65
N GLY A 264 -10.65 3.78 21.92
CA GLY A 264 -11.69 4.09 20.92
C GLY A 264 -11.19 4.28 19.48
N ALA A 265 -9.87 4.16 19.23
CA ALA A 265 -9.33 4.23 17.87
C ALA A 265 -9.88 3.10 16.98
N LYS A 266 -10.30 3.44 15.75
CA LYS A 266 -10.97 2.49 14.83
C LYS A 266 -10.10 1.26 14.50
N GLY A 267 -8.81 1.47 14.25
CA GLY A 267 -7.87 0.40 13.89
C GLY A 267 -7.50 -0.53 15.06
N ALA A 268 -7.60 -0.05 16.30
CA ALA A 268 -7.34 -0.86 17.49
C ALA A 268 -8.28 -2.06 17.60
N LYS A 269 -9.51 -1.97 17.09
CA LYS A 269 -10.47 -3.09 17.11
C LYS A 269 -10.00 -4.26 16.26
N GLU A 270 -9.49 -4.00 15.06
CA GLU A 270 -9.03 -5.03 14.13
C GLU A 270 -7.77 -5.73 14.68
N LEU A 271 -6.79 -4.95 15.14
CA LEU A 271 -5.59 -5.48 15.81
C LEU A 271 -5.95 -6.33 17.05
N ALA A 272 -6.94 -5.89 17.82
CA ALA A 272 -7.39 -6.63 18.98
C ALA A 272 -8.04 -7.97 18.61
N GLN A 273 -8.83 -8.01 17.53
CA GLN A 273 -9.42 -9.25 17.00
C GLN A 273 -8.34 -10.23 16.52
N GLU A 274 -7.32 -9.76 15.81
CA GLU A 274 -6.19 -10.59 15.39
C GLU A 274 -5.38 -11.10 16.60
N CYS A 275 -5.19 -10.26 17.63
CA CYS A 275 -4.56 -10.68 18.88
C CYS A 275 -5.36 -11.81 19.58
N ILE A 276 -6.68 -11.71 19.62
CA ILE A 276 -7.57 -12.76 20.15
C ILE A 276 -7.42 -14.07 19.36
N LYS A 277 -7.43 -14.01 18.01
CA LYS A 277 -7.20 -15.18 17.15
C LYS A 277 -5.86 -15.84 17.46
N LEU A 278 -4.80 -15.04 17.61
CA LEU A 278 -3.46 -15.54 17.98
C LEU A 278 -3.43 -16.20 19.35
N TYR A 279 -4.07 -15.61 20.36
CA TYR A 279 -4.16 -16.23 21.68
C TYR A 279 -4.82 -17.61 21.61
N ARG A 280 -5.94 -17.73 20.88
CA ARG A 280 -6.63 -19.01 20.68
C ARG A 280 -5.78 -20.02 19.92
N ALA A 281 -5.12 -19.59 18.84
CA ALA A 281 -4.21 -20.45 18.07
C ALA A 281 -3.03 -20.96 18.91
N LEU A 282 -2.64 -20.24 19.96
CA LEU A 282 -1.62 -20.64 20.93
C LEU A 282 -2.16 -21.41 22.14
N GLY A 283 -3.47 -21.69 22.21
CA GLY A 283 -4.11 -22.34 23.35
C GLY A 283 -4.22 -21.46 24.61
N LEU A 284 -4.10 -20.14 24.47
CA LEU A 284 -4.13 -19.15 25.55
C LEU A 284 -5.56 -18.59 25.74
N GLU A 285 -6.55 -19.45 25.95
CA GLU A 285 -7.98 -19.09 25.98
C GLU A 285 -8.33 -18.02 27.02
N CYS A 286 -7.72 -18.06 28.22
CA CYS A 286 -7.97 -17.05 29.25
C CYS A 286 -7.49 -15.66 28.82
N TRP A 287 -6.40 -15.58 28.05
CA TRP A 287 -5.90 -14.31 27.51
C TRP A 287 -6.80 -13.80 26.38
N ALA A 288 -7.30 -14.72 25.54
CA ALA A 288 -8.29 -14.39 24.52
C ALA A 288 -9.57 -13.79 25.14
N ALA A 289 -10.11 -14.43 26.19
CA ALA A 289 -11.29 -13.93 26.90
C ALA A 289 -11.06 -12.57 27.57
N ASN A 290 -9.94 -12.38 28.28
CA ASN A 290 -9.59 -11.08 28.89
C ASN A 290 -9.49 -9.96 27.84
N MET A 291 -8.99 -10.30 26.65
CA MET A 291 -8.85 -9.36 25.55
C MET A 291 -10.20 -9.03 24.91
N GLU A 292 -11.13 -9.99 24.81
CA GLU A 292 -12.51 -9.75 24.41
C GLU A 292 -13.23 -8.81 25.37
N ASP A 293 -13.13 -9.06 26.68
CA ASP A 293 -13.71 -8.18 27.71
C ASP A 293 -13.14 -6.75 27.60
N SER A 294 -11.82 -6.64 27.37
CA SER A 294 -11.16 -5.35 27.16
C SER A 294 -11.65 -4.64 25.89
N LEU A 295 -11.90 -5.40 24.81
CA LEU A 295 -12.44 -4.88 23.56
C LEU A 295 -13.87 -4.39 23.76
N PHE A 296 -14.73 -5.16 24.45
CA PHE A 296 -16.10 -4.75 24.78
C PHE A 296 -16.14 -3.48 25.64
N ALA A 297 -15.25 -3.37 26.63
CA ALA A 297 -15.16 -2.19 27.48
C ALA A 297 -14.72 -0.93 26.71
N ARG A 298 -13.79 -1.08 25.75
CA ARG A 298 -13.27 0.03 24.93
C ARG A 298 -14.20 0.41 23.77
N PHE A 299 -14.97 -0.55 23.24
CA PHE A 299 -15.84 -0.39 22.08
C PHE A 299 -17.26 -0.91 22.36
N PRO A 300 -18.03 -0.26 23.25
CA PRO A 300 -19.36 -0.72 23.60
C PRO A 300 -20.32 -0.63 22.40
N VAL A 301 -21.11 -1.70 22.20
CA VAL A 301 -22.10 -1.79 21.10
C VAL A 301 -23.21 -0.75 21.22
N VAL A 302 -23.55 -0.37 22.45
CA VAL A 302 -24.56 0.64 22.77
C VAL A 302 -23.88 1.76 23.54
N LYS A 303 -24.03 3.00 23.07
CA LYS A 303 -23.64 4.17 23.88
C LYS A 303 -24.54 4.18 25.11
N LEU A 304 -23.95 4.12 26.30
CA LEU A 304 -24.69 4.23 27.53
C LEU A 304 -25.49 5.55 27.51
N PRO A 305 -26.80 5.54 27.83
CA PRO A 305 -27.55 6.78 27.99
C PRO A 305 -26.89 7.61 29.10
N LEU A 306 -26.49 8.83 28.76
CA LEU A 306 -25.93 9.83 29.68
C LEU A 306 -27.00 10.33 30.66
#